data_AF-A0AAW4DTX3-F1
#
_entry.id   AF-A0AAW4DTX3-F1
#
_cell.length_a   1.000
_cell.length_b   1.000
_cell.length_c   1.000
_cell.angle_alpha   90.00
_cell.angle_beta   90.00
_cell.angle_gamma   90.00
#
_symmetry.space_group_name_H-M   'P 1'
#
loop_
_entity.id
_entity.type
_entity.pdbx_description
1 polymer ?
#
loop_
_entity_poly.entity_id
_entity_poly.type
_entity_poly.pdbx_seq_one_letter_code
_entity_poly.pdbx_strand_id
1 'polypeptide(L)'
;MKKSYNGVLYDTDKSKLISEFESSYSSRDTRYYKEALYRSTENKYFLYGHGNEDSKYAKRIRGSHSSDGRFPQIFWYYRSWSNCSDCIDIIPLSCNEAKKWYENKLNEVYRCYDIVKAKEPKINYGTYCKLFKD
;
A
#
# COMPACT_ATOMS: atom_id res chain seq x y z
N MET A 1 -5.27 -1.81 11.82
CA MET A 1 -6.01 -0.81 11.02
C MET A 1 -7.33 -1.42 10.52
N LYS A 2 -8.43 -0.69 10.57
CA LYS A 2 -9.76 -1.16 10.14
C LYS A 2 -10.44 -0.11 9.27
N LYS A 3 -11.05 -0.51 8.16
CA LYS A 3 -11.79 0.40 7.28
C LYS A 3 -12.92 -0.35 6.59
N SER A 4 -14.09 0.29 6.56
CA SER A 4 -15.24 -0.21 5.79
C SER A 4 -15.21 0.40 4.40
N TYR A 5 -15.40 -0.44 3.38
CA TYR A 5 -15.54 -0.01 1.98
C TYR A 5 -16.69 -0.78 1.34
N ASN A 6 -17.66 -0.07 0.77
CA ASN A 6 -18.88 -0.65 0.17
C ASN A 6 -19.56 -1.72 1.06
N GLY A 7 -19.67 -1.46 2.36
CA GLY A 7 -20.29 -2.38 3.32
C GLY A 7 -19.43 -3.57 3.75
N VAL A 8 -18.21 -3.72 3.22
CA VAL A 8 -17.25 -4.76 3.63
C VAL A 8 -16.25 -4.17 4.61
N LEU A 9 -16.08 -4.82 5.75
CA LEU A 9 -15.06 -4.45 6.74
C LEU A 9 -13.73 -5.13 6.42
N TYR A 10 -12.70 -4.32 6.24
CA TYR A 10 -11.31 -4.77 6.12
C TYR A 10 -10.58 -4.49 7.42
N ASP A 11 -9.98 -5.53 8.01
CA ASP A 11 -9.35 -5.49 9.33
C ASP A 11 -8.00 -6.21 9.25
N THR A 12 -6.89 -5.48 9.42
CA THR A 12 -5.55 -6.07 9.38
C THR A 12 -5.31 -7.08 10.49
N ASP A 13 -5.97 -6.93 11.63
CA ASP A 13 -5.71 -7.75 12.84
C ASP A 13 -6.37 -9.13 12.71
N LYS A 14 -7.47 -9.21 11.94
CA LYS A 14 -8.21 -10.45 11.66
C LYS A 14 -7.82 -11.10 10.33
N SER A 15 -7.04 -10.40 9.51
CA SER A 15 -6.68 -10.86 8.17
C SER A 15 -5.30 -11.49 8.15
N LYS A 16 -5.09 -12.44 7.24
CA LYS A 16 -3.80 -13.08 7.05
C LYS A 16 -2.90 -12.19 6.19
N LEU A 17 -1.73 -11.84 6.72
CA LEU A 17 -0.66 -11.20 5.94
C LEU A 17 -0.11 -12.20 4.90
N ILE A 18 -0.06 -11.76 3.64
CA ILE A 18 0.49 -12.53 2.52
C ILE A 18 1.92 -12.11 2.21
N SER A 19 2.15 -10.80 2.08
CA SER A 19 3.42 -10.23 1.66
C SER A 19 3.52 -8.78 2.08
N GLU A 20 4.75 -8.33 2.25
CA GLU A 20 5.09 -6.93 2.47
C GLU A 20 6.05 -6.45 1.39
N PHE A 21 6.01 -5.16 1.12
CA PHE A 21 6.89 -4.48 0.19
C PHE A 21 7.24 -3.11 0.77
N GLU A 22 8.51 -2.73 0.62
CA GLU A 22 9.00 -1.40 0.97
C GLU A 22 9.61 -0.76 -0.27
N SER A 23 9.32 0.52 -0.49
CA SER A 23 9.94 1.29 -1.57
C SER A 23 11.46 1.36 -1.39
N SER A 24 12.20 1.57 -2.46
CA SER A 24 13.66 1.73 -2.42
C SER A 24 14.15 3.03 -1.78
N TYR A 25 13.24 3.94 -1.43
CA TYR A 25 13.59 5.19 -0.78
C TYR A 25 14.01 4.96 0.68
N SER A 26 14.84 5.85 1.21
CA SER A 26 15.10 5.89 2.65
C SER A 26 13.81 6.18 3.40
N SER A 27 13.63 5.63 4.60
CA SER A 27 12.47 5.93 5.47
C SER A 27 12.32 7.42 5.82
N ARG A 28 13.39 8.22 5.66
CA ARG A 28 13.38 9.68 5.84
C ARG A 28 12.99 10.46 4.57
N ASP A 29 12.93 9.81 3.41
CA ASP A 29 12.52 10.44 2.15
C ASP A 29 11.01 10.64 2.14
N THR A 30 10.52 11.80 1.71
CA THR A 30 9.09 12.11 1.66
C THR A 30 8.29 11.19 0.72
N ARG A 31 8.96 10.53 -0.23
CA ARG A 31 8.36 9.60 -1.20
C ARG A 31 8.31 8.15 -0.70
N TYR A 32 8.91 7.86 0.45
CA TYR A 32 8.93 6.51 1.00
C TYR A 32 7.53 5.97 1.25
N TYR A 33 7.33 4.69 0.96
CA TYR A 33 6.11 3.97 1.28
C TYR A 33 6.36 2.48 1.53
N LYS A 34 5.42 1.86 2.23
CA LYS A 34 5.34 0.43 2.52
C LYS A 34 3.93 -0.05 2.19
N GLU A 35 3.82 -1.27 1.71
CA GLU A 35 2.57 -1.92 1.36
C GLU A 35 2.56 -3.34 1.91
N ALA A 36 1.44 -3.74 2.50
CA ALA A 36 1.21 -5.08 2.98
C ALA A 36 -0.07 -5.64 2.33
N LEU A 37 0.06 -6.79 1.65
CA LEU A 37 -1.06 -7.50 1.06
C LEU A 37 -1.68 -8.44 2.09
N TYR A 38 -2.98 -8.31 2.31
CA TYR A 38 -3.75 -9.13 3.23
C TYR A 38 -4.83 -9.92 2.51
N ARG A 39 -5.20 -11.06 3.10
CA ARG A 39 -6.41 -11.82 2.77
C ARG A 39 -7.30 -11.95 3.99
N SER A 40 -8.54 -11.50 3.88
CA SER A 40 -9.54 -11.64 4.93
C SER A 40 -9.96 -13.09 5.12
N THR A 41 -10.70 -13.36 6.19
CA THR A 41 -11.32 -14.67 6.45
C THR A 41 -12.32 -15.09 5.37
N GLU A 42 -12.92 -14.13 4.67
CA GLU A 42 -13.83 -14.33 3.54
C GLU A 42 -13.11 -14.43 2.18
N ASN A 43 -11.79 -14.61 2.18
CA ASN A 43 -10.94 -14.64 0.97
C ASN A 43 -10.99 -13.36 0.11
N LYS A 44 -11.34 -12.20 0.70
CA LYS A 44 -11.21 -10.89 0.04
C LYS A 44 -9.79 -10.38 0.24
N TYR A 45 -9.26 -9.70 -0.78
CA TYR A 45 -7.90 -9.16 -0.76
C TYR A 45 -7.91 -7.65 -0.58
N PHE A 46 -6.89 -7.13 0.07
CA PHE A 46 -6.70 -5.70 0.21
C PHE A 46 -5.25 -5.36 0.52
N LEU A 47 -4.84 -4.16 0.15
CA LEU A 47 -3.57 -3.57 0.57
C LEU A 47 -3.79 -2.70 1.79
N TYR A 48 -2.92 -2.84 2.76
CA TYR A 48 -2.67 -1.83 3.77
C TYR A 48 -1.41 -1.07 3.37
N GLY A 49 -1.57 0.20 3.03
CA GLY A 49 -0.49 1.08 2.65
C GLY A 49 -0.15 2.07 3.74
N HIS A 50 1.14 2.36 3.89
CA HIS A 50 1.66 3.44 4.71
C HIS A 50 2.70 4.20 3.89
N GLY A 51 2.74 5.52 3.98
CA GLY A 51 3.82 6.26 3.35
C GLY A 51 4.05 7.64 3.94
N ASN A 52 5.04 8.33 3.41
CA ASN A 52 5.38 9.68 3.84
C ASN A 52 4.58 10.72 3.03
N GLU A 53 4.87 12.00 3.26
CA GLU A 53 4.09 13.17 2.82
C GLU A 53 3.89 13.27 1.30
N ASP A 54 4.79 12.73 0.50
CA ASP A 54 4.73 12.74 -0.97
C ASP A 54 4.58 11.32 -1.57
N SER A 55 4.16 10.36 -0.74
CA SER A 55 3.82 9.03 -1.21
C SER A 55 2.42 8.97 -1.84
N LYS A 56 2.11 7.87 -2.53
CA LYS A 56 0.75 7.58 -3.03
C LYS A 56 -0.31 7.44 -1.94
N TYR A 57 0.10 7.33 -0.67
CA TYR A 57 -0.79 7.27 0.50
C TYR A 57 -0.97 8.63 1.18
N ALA A 58 -0.35 9.68 0.65
CA ALA A 58 -0.52 11.03 1.15
C ALA A 58 -1.96 11.50 0.97
N LYS A 59 -2.60 11.90 2.08
CA LYS A 59 -3.92 12.54 2.05
C LYS A 59 -3.76 14.00 1.69
N ARG A 60 -4.17 14.36 0.47
CA ARG A 60 -4.33 15.76 0.06
C ARG A 60 -5.58 16.34 0.71
N ILE A 61 -5.42 17.11 1.77
CA ILE A 61 -6.53 17.88 2.35
C ILE A 61 -6.61 19.21 1.59
N ARG A 62 -7.79 19.54 1.07
CA ARG A 62 -8.06 20.88 0.55
C ARG A 62 -8.17 21.82 1.75
N GLY A 63 -7.25 22.77 1.89
CA GLY A 63 -7.35 23.81 2.91
C GLY A 63 -8.60 24.65 2.70
N SER A 64 -9.34 24.93 3.78
CA SER A 64 -10.37 25.97 3.78
C SER A 64 -9.71 27.33 3.94
N HIS A 65 -10.15 28.32 3.15
CA HIS A 65 -9.70 29.71 3.29
C HIS A 65 -9.89 30.18 4.73
N SER A 66 -8.84 30.75 5.34
CA SER A 66 -9.07 31.69 6.44
C SER A 66 -9.71 32.93 5.81
N SER A 67 -10.76 33.46 6.43
CA SER A 67 -11.55 34.59 5.94
C SER A 67 -10.78 35.93 5.91
N ASP A 68 -9.48 35.95 6.18
CA ASP A 68 -8.65 37.15 6.26
C ASP A 68 -7.98 37.57 4.94
N GLY A 69 -8.15 36.79 3.87
CA GLY A 69 -7.77 37.16 2.50
C GLY A 69 -6.27 37.35 2.24
N ARG A 70 -5.36 36.91 3.12
CA ARG A 70 -3.91 37.20 3.00
C ARG A 70 -3.08 36.21 2.17
N PHE A 71 -3.69 35.27 1.45
CA PHE A 71 -2.94 34.32 0.61
C PHE A 71 -3.64 34.05 -0.74
N PRO A 72 -2.96 34.21 -1.90
CA PRO A 72 -3.57 34.00 -3.19
C PRO A 72 -3.71 32.49 -3.54
N GLN A 73 -4.91 32.17 -4.04
CA GLN A 73 -5.32 31.17 -5.04
C GLN A 73 -4.60 29.80 -5.04
N ILE A 74 -5.29 28.78 -4.51
CA ILE A 74 -4.93 27.34 -4.55
C ILE A 74 -3.47 27.11 -4.13
N PHE A 75 -3.21 27.28 -2.83
CA PHE A 75 -2.08 26.60 -2.23
C PHE A 75 -2.47 25.15 -1.97
N TRP A 76 -1.83 24.21 -2.69
CA TRP A 76 -1.74 22.83 -2.23
C TRP A 76 -0.89 22.84 -0.97
N TYR A 77 -1.50 23.21 0.15
CA TYR A 77 -0.88 23.03 1.44
C TYR A 77 -0.93 21.52 1.70
N TYR A 78 0.13 20.82 1.27
CA TYR A 78 0.64 19.76 2.12
C TYR A 78 0.66 20.39 3.50
N ARG A 79 -0.02 19.82 4.48
CA ARG A 79 0.18 20.21 5.87
C ARG A 79 1.62 19.78 6.18
N SER A 80 2.57 20.55 5.67
CA SER A 80 3.99 20.53 5.95
C SER A 80 4.10 21.22 7.28
N TRP A 81 3.68 20.46 8.29
CA TRP A 81 4.17 20.59 9.63
C TRP A 81 4.11 19.17 10.18
N SER A 82 5.24 18.48 10.04
CA SER A 82 5.75 17.47 10.96
C SER A 82 4.66 16.69 11.71
N ASN A 83 4.36 15.47 11.23
CA ASN A 83 3.40 14.49 11.76
C ASN A 83 2.07 14.38 11.00
N CYS A 84 2.12 14.15 9.68
CA CYS A 84 1.04 13.43 9.00
C CYS A 84 1.05 11.98 9.54
N SER A 85 0.50 11.80 10.74
CA SER A 85 0.65 10.58 11.55
C SER A 85 -0.03 9.37 10.91
N ASP A 86 -0.86 9.58 9.89
CA ASP A 86 -1.72 8.56 9.28
C ASP A 86 -1.84 8.73 7.76
N CYS A 87 -0.71 8.87 7.05
CA CYS A 87 -0.61 8.62 5.61
C CYS A 87 -0.76 7.11 5.33
N ILE A 88 -1.88 6.56 5.79
CA ILE A 88 -2.26 5.16 5.70
C ILE A 88 -3.57 5.03 4.94
N ASP A 89 -3.69 3.94 4.19
CA ASP A 89 -4.95 3.60 3.54
C ASP A 89 -5.16 2.08 3.44
N ILE A 90 -6.43 1.71 3.28
CA ILE A 90 -6.85 0.36 2.87
C ILE A 90 -7.42 0.45 1.47
N ILE A 91 -6.85 -0.32 0.56
CA ILE A 91 -7.28 -0.42 -0.84
C ILE A 91 -7.78 -1.85 -1.08
N PRO A 92 -9.10 -2.05 -1.21
CA PRO A 92 -9.67 -3.34 -1.60
C PRO A 92 -9.16 -3.76 -2.98
N LEU A 93 -8.87 -5.05 -3.14
CA LEU A 93 -8.45 -5.63 -4.41
C LEU A 93 -9.31 -6.85 -4.75
N SER A 94 -9.57 -7.02 -6.05
CA SER A 94 -9.98 -8.32 -6.59
C SER A 94 -8.84 -9.34 -6.49
N CYS A 95 -9.16 -10.63 -6.63
CA CYS A 95 -8.15 -11.70 -6.66
C CYS A 95 -7.10 -11.46 -7.76
N ASN A 96 -7.53 -11.04 -8.95
CA ASN A 96 -6.63 -10.76 -10.08
C ASN A 96 -5.72 -9.56 -9.81
N GLU A 97 -6.23 -8.49 -9.19
CA GLU A 97 -5.41 -7.33 -8.83
C GLU A 97 -4.39 -7.67 -7.74
N ALA A 98 -4.78 -8.48 -6.74
CA ALA A 98 -3.86 -8.96 -5.71
C ALA A 98 -2.74 -9.82 -6.29
N LYS A 99 -3.08 -10.71 -7.23
CA LYS A 99 -2.13 -11.55 -7.97
C LYS A 99 -1.13 -10.71 -8.75
N LYS A 100 -1.62 -9.77 -9.57
CA LYS A 100 -0.78 -8.84 -10.35
C LYS A 100 0.11 -7.98 -9.46
N TRP A 101 -0.42 -7.45 -8.35
CA TRP A 101 0.36 -6.67 -7.41
C TRP A 101 1.52 -7.50 -6.85
N TYR A 102 1.24 -8.73 -6.40
CA TYR A 102 2.25 -9.61 -5.83
C TYR A 102 3.35 -9.98 -6.86
N GLU A 103 2.96 -10.33 -8.09
CA GLU A 103 3.91 -10.60 -9.19
C GLU A 103 4.81 -9.39 -9.48
N ASN A 104 4.21 -8.19 -9.59
CA ASN A 104 4.97 -6.97 -9.85
C ASN A 104 5.98 -6.68 -8.75
N LYS A 105 5.59 -6.86 -7.48
CA LYS A 105 6.50 -6.66 -6.35
C LYS A 105 7.62 -7.71 -6.29
N LEU A 106 7.33 -8.96 -6.64
CA LEU A 106 8.40 -9.95 -6.82
C LEU A 106 9.37 -9.57 -7.93
N ASN A 107 8.89 -9.08 -9.08
CA ASN A 107 9.75 -8.61 -10.15
C ASN A 107 10.60 -7.40 -9.73
N GLU A 108 10.05 -6.48 -8.92
CA GLU A 108 10.80 -5.33 -8.38
C GLU A 108 11.91 -5.76 -7.42
N VAL A 109 11.65 -6.73 -6.54
CA VAL A 109 12.64 -7.22 -5.56
C VAL A 109 13.68 -8.13 -6.22
N TYR A 110 13.25 -9.00 -7.14
CA TYR A 110 14.07 -10.02 -7.77
C TYR A 110 14.40 -9.69 -9.23
N ARG A 111 14.64 -8.42 -9.56
CA ARG A 111 14.94 -7.94 -10.94
C ARG A 111 16.00 -8.75 -11.68
N CYS A 112 16.91 -9.43 -10.96
CA CYS A 112 17.98 -10.26 -11.50
C CYS A 112 17.65 -11.77 -11.59
N TYR A 113 16.43 -12.21 -11.25
CA TYR A 113 15.99 -13.60 -11.32
C TYR A 113 14.69 -13.73 -12.12
N ASP A 114 14.67 -14.64 -13.10
CA ASP A 114 13.46 -15.04 -13.81
C ASP A 114 12.53 -15.78 -12.82
N ILE A 115 11.64 -15.03 -12.16
CA ILE A 115 10.80 -15.56 -11.08
C ILE A 115 9.87 -16.67 -11.57
N VAL A 116 9.51 -16.71 -12.85
CA VAL A 116 8.69 -17.78 -13.43
C VAL A 116 9.47 -19.07 -13.70
N LYS A 117 10.81 -19.00 -13.69
CA LYS A 117 11.71 -20.17 -13.83
C LYS A 117 12.50 -20.50 -12.56
N ALA A 118 12.32 -19.74 -11.48
CA ALA A 118 13.00 -19.98 -10.22
C ALA A 118 12.57 -21.32 -9.59
N LYS A 119 13.48 -22.31 -9.58
CA LYS A 119 13.34 -23.50 -8.72
C LYS A 119 13.82 -23.16 -7.31
N GLU A 120 13.24 -23.81 -6.31
CA GLU A 120 13.54 -23.63 -4.88
C GLU A 120 15.06 -23.55 -4.59
N PRO A 121 15.53 -22.78 -3.59
CA PRO A 121 14.82 -22.30 -2.40
C PRO A 121 14.99 -20.78 -2.19
N LYS A 122 14.44 -19.95 -3.08
CA LYS A 122 14.36 -18.50 -2.84
C LYS A 122 12.95 -18.11 -2.42
N ILE A 123 12.87 -17.58 -1.20
CA ILE A 123 11.68 -17.11 -0.48
C ILE A 123 10.74 -16.33 -1.42
N ASN A 124 9.59 -16.92 -1.74
CA ASN A 124 8.34 -16.31 -2.25
C ASN A 124 7.66 -16.98 -3.47
N TYR A 125 8.29 -17.94 -4.16
CA TYR A 125 7.61 -18.64 -5.26
C TYR A 125 6.60 -19.70 -4.76
N GLY A 126 6.95 -20.47 -3.72
CA GLY A 126 6.02 -21.43 -3.10
C GLY A 126 4.78 -20.79 -2.48
N THR A 127 4.90 -19.55 -1.97
CA THR A 127 3.79 -18.76 -1.43
C THR A 127 2.83 -18.32 -2.54
N TYR A 128 3.36 -17.89 -3.69
CA TYR A 128 2.57 -17.54 -4.87
C TYR A 128 1.71 -18.70 -5.36
N CYS A 129 2.32 -19.87 -5.60
CA CYS A 129 1.61 -21.05 -6.08
C CYS A 129 0.61 -21.61 -5.05
N LYS A 130 0.77 -21.36 -3.74
CA LYS A 130 -0.20 -21.78 -2.71
C LYS A 130 -1.37 -20.81 -2.57
N LEU A 131 -1.18 -19.53 -2.88
CA LEU A 131 -2.20 -18.49 -2.67
C LEU A 131 -3.08 -18.26 -3.89
N PHE A 132 -2.54 -18.43 -5.09
CA PHE A 132 -3.23 -18.13 -6.36
C PHE A 132 -3.32 -19.33 -7.30
N LYS A 133 -3.24 -20.55 -6.77
CA LYS A 133 -3.57 -21.76 -7.54
C LYS A 133 -5.06 -21.73 -7.85
N ASP A 134 -5.38 -21.82 -9.14
CA ASP A 134 -6.72 -22.12 -9.63
C ASP A 134 -7.20 -23.48 -9.12
#